data_AF-A0A410G4L0-F1
#
_entry.id   AF-A0A410G4L0-F1
#
_cell.length_a   1.000
_cell.length_b   1.000
_cell.length_c   1.000
_cell.angle_alpha   90.00
_cell.angle_beta   90.00
_cell.angle_gamma   90.00
#
_symmetry.space_group_name_H-M   'P 1'
#
loop_
_entity.id
_entity.type
_entity.pdbx_description
1 polymer ?
#
loop_
_entity_poly.entity_id
_entity_poly.type
_entity_poly.pdbx_seq_one_letter_code
_entity_poly.pdbx_strand_id
1 'polypeptide(L)' 'MTWKGLWEGIASFFENVLFIPYDALRNLELDSWFFANIISWILLLIGAVAFIYWMLQLKKFDEDTQSHYTFDETP' A
#
# COMPACT_ATOMS: atom_id res chain seq x y z
N MET A 1 -25.32 34.22 2.82
CA MET A 1 -24.08 33.44 2.67
C MET A 1 -23.13 34.20 1.76
N THR A 2 -21.87 34.35 2.14
CA THR A 2 -20.84 35.01 1.32
C THR A 2 -19.90 33.95 0.73
N TRP A 3 -19.21 34.27 -0.37
CA TRP A 3 -18.19 33.39 -0.94
C TRP A 3 -17.10 33.01 0.07
N LYS A 4 -16.69 33.98 0.91
CA LYS A 4 -15.74 33.74 2.01
C LYS A 4 -16.25 32.70 3.00
N GLY A 5 -17.51 32.80 3.44
CA GLY A 5 -18.09 31.85 4.39
C GLY A 5 -18.23 30.42 3.84
N LEU A 6 -18.44 30.25 2.52
CA LEU A 6 -18.44 28.93 1.89
C LEU A 6 -17.06 28.27 1.99
N TRP A 7 -16.00 29.01 1.65
CA TRP A 7 -14.63 28.50 1.72
C TRP A 7 -14.17 28.25 3.16
N GLU A 8 -14.54 29.10 4.11
CA GLU A 8 -14.29 28.89 5.54
C GLU A 8 -15.03 27.64 6.08
N GLY A 9 -16.25 27.39 5.61
CA GLY A 9 -16.99 26.18 5.95
C GLY A 9 -16.31 24.92 5.42
N ILE A 10 -15.80 24.95 4.19
CA ILE A 10 -15.02 23.85 3.61
C ILE A 10 -13.74 23.64 4.41
N ALA A 11 -12.97 24.69 4.68
CA ALA A 11 -11.73 24.59 5.48
C ALA A 11 -12.01 23.99 6.87
N SER A 12 -13.03 24.48 7.56
CA SER A 12 -13.43 23.97 8.88
C SER A 12 -13.83 22.50 8.84
N PHE A 13 -14.52 22.04 7.79
CA PHE A 13 -14.86 20.63 7.64
C PHE A 13 -13.62 19.75 7.48
N PHE A 14 -12.61 20.21 6.73
CA PHE A 14 -11.37 19.44 6.57
C PHE A 14 -10.55 19.44 7.86
N GLU A 15 -10.28 20.61 8.43
CA GLU A 15 -9.44 20.76 9.63
C GLU A 15 -10.07 20.10 10.86
N ASN A 16 -11.36 20.31 11.09
CA ASN A 16 -12.02 19.88 12.33
C ASN A 16 -12.71 18.51 12.22
N VAL A 17 -12.84 17.92 11.03
CA VAL A 17 -13.50 16.62 10.84
C VAL A 17 -12.61 15.65 10.07
N LEU A 18 -12.27 15.95 8.81
CA LEU A 18 -11.55 14.98 7.97
C LEU A 18 -10.10 14.74 8.39
N PHE A 19 -9.45 15.72 9.00
CA PHE A 19 -8.04 15.64 9.40
C PHE A 19 -7.82 15.11 10.81
N ILE A 20 -8.88 14.82 11.59
CA ILE A 20 -8.75 14.18 12.90
C ILE A 20 -7.84 12.92 12.88
N PRO A 21 -7.97 11.98 11.92
CA PRO A 21 -7.09 10.81 11.87
C PRO A 21 -5.63 11.19 11.57
N TYR A 22 -5.39 12.22 10.75
CA TYR A 22 -4.04 12.68 10.44
C TYR A 22 -3.40 13.41 11.61
N ASP A 23 -4.17 14.17 12.38
CA ASP A 23 -3.71 14.77 13.64
C ASP A 23 -3.35 13.70 14.68
N ALA A 24 -4.15 12.63 14.77
CA ALA A 24 -3.83 11.50 15.63
C ALA A 24 -2.51 10.82 15.21
N LEU A 25 -2.27 10.63 13.91
CA LEU A 25 -1.01 10.07 13.41
C LEU A 25 0.19 11.00 13.68
N ARG A 26 0.01 12.31 13.51
CA ARG A 26 1.04 13.32 13.81
C ARG A 26 1.42 13.33 15.29
N ASN A 27 0.43 13.23 16.18
CA ASN A 27 0.72 13.14 17.61
C ASN A 27 1.40 11.81 17.96
N LEU A 28 0.96 10.71 17.34
CA LEU A 28 1.56 9.38 17.53
C LEU A 28 3.01 9.32 17.04
N GLU A 29 3.40 10.14 16.06
CA GLU A 29 4.78 10.23 15.57
C GLU A 29 5.76 10.61 16.68
N LEU A 30 5.35 11.50 17.59
CA LEU A 30 6.18 11.96 18.70
C LEU A 30 6.48 10.84 19.71
N ASP A 31 5.56 9.88 19.84
CA ASP A 31 5.68 8.76 20.78
C ASP A 31 6.26 7.50 20.12
N SER A 32 5.91 7.25 18.86
CA SER A 32 6.38 6.11 18.10
C SER A 32 6.33 6.35 16.59
N TRP A 33 7.50 6.67 16.05
CA TRP A 33 7.73 6.77 14.61
C TRP A 33 7.29 5.50 13.85
N PHE A 34 7.48 4.31 14.43
CA PHE A 34 7.12 3.05 13.77
C PHE A 34 5.61 2.93 13.56
N PHE A 35 4.82 3.18 14.60
CA PHE A 35 3.35 3.09 14.52
C PHE A 35 2.73 4.24 13.73
N ALA A 36 3.31 5.44 13.78
CA ALA A 36 2.90 6.55 12.91
C ALA A 36 3.01 6.22 11.42
N ASN A 37 3.90 5.28 11.05
CA ASN A 37 4.09 4.82 9.68
C ASN A 37 3.40 3.48 9.35
N ILE A 38 2.42 3.03 10.16
CA ILE A 38 1.81 1.69 10.00
C ILE A 38 1.20 1.45 8.61
N ILE A 39 0.61 2.48 7.98
CA ILE A 39 0.04 2.37 6.62
C ILE A 39 1.16 2.11 5.60
N SER A 40 2.29 2.81 5.71
CA SER A 40 3.46 2.59 4.86
C SER A 40 3.98 1.15 5.00
N TRP A 41 4.04 0.63 6.23
CA TRP A 41 4.43 -0.76 6.49
C TRP A 41 3.46 -1.77 5.86
N ILE A 42 2.16 -1.54 5.98
CA ILE A 42 1.13 -2.39 5.35
C ILE A 42 1.30 -2.39 3.83
N LEU A 43 1.44 -1.22 3.20
CA LEU A 43 1.63 -1.12 1.76
C LEU A 43 2.91 -1.81 1.28
N LEU A 44 4.00 -1.66 2.02
CA LEU A 44 5.26 -2.35 1.74
C LEU A 44 5.06 -3.87 1.81
N LEU A 45 4.42 -4.38 2.86
CA LEU A 45 4.16 -5.82 3.01
C LEU A 45 3.27 -6.37 1.90
N ILE A 46 2.20 -5.67 1.55
CA ILE A 46 1.33 -6.06 0.42
C ILE A 46 2.13 -6.10 -0.88
N GLY A 47 2.93 -5.06 -1.15
CA GLY A 47 3.80 -5.00 -2.32
C GLY A 47 4.81 -6.14 -2.36
N ALA A 48 5.44 -6.46 -1.23
CA ALA A 48 6.39 -7.55 -1.11
C ALA A 48 5.74 -8.92 -1.37
N VAL A 49 4.55 -9.18 -0.81
CA VAL A 49 3.80 -10.43 -1.04
C VAL A 49 3.40 -10.55 -2.51
N ALA A 50 2.88 -9.48 -3.12
CA ALA A 50 2.52 -9.46 -4.53
C ALA A 50 3.74 -9.71 -5.43
N PHE A 51 4.89 -9.10 -5.11
CA PHE A 51 6.14 -9.28 -5.83
C PHE A 51 6.65 -10.72 -5.73
N ILE A 52 6.68 -11.31 -4.53
CA ILE A 52 7.09 -12.71 -4.33
C ILE A 52 6.16 -13.66 -5.10
N TYR A 53 4.84 -13.44 -5.00
CA TYR A 53 3.87 -14.22 -5.76
C TYR A 53 4.18 -14.17 -7.26
N TRP A 54 4.42 -12.99 -7.81
CA TRP A 54 4.71 -12.82 -9.23
C TRP A 54 6.00 -13.52 -9.66
N MET A 55 7.06 -13.43 -8.86
CA MET A 55 8.32 -14.13 -9.13
C MET A 55 8.13 -15.65 -9.16
N LEU A 56 7.30 -16.21 -8.27
CA LEU A 56 6.98 -17.63 -8.28
C LEU A 56 6.15 -18.04 -9.51
N GLN A 57 5.25 -17.17 -10.00
CA GLN A 57 4.51 -17.43 -11.24
C GLN A 57 5.43 -17.46 -12.46
N LEU A 58 6.37 -16.52 -12.55
CA LEU A 58 7.37 -16.49 -13.62
C LEU A 58 8.24 -17.75 -13.61
N LYS A 59 8.68 -18.19 -12.43
CA LYS A 59 9.45 -19.43 -12.29
C LYS A 59 8.66 -20.65 -12.78
N LYS A 60 7.39 -20.79 -12.37
CA LYS A 60 6.53 -21.90 -12.82
C LYS A 60 6.38 -21.91 -14.34
N PHE A 61 6.16 -20.74 -14.94
CA PHE A 61 6.04 -20.61 -16.38
C PHE A 61 7.32 -21.03 -17.13
N ASP A 62 8.50 -20.70 -16.60
CA ASP A 62 9.79 -21.11 -17.17
C ASP A 62 9.99 -22.64 -17.07
N GLU A 63 9.70 -23.25 -15.92
CA GLU A 63 9.77 -24.70 -15.72
C GLU A 63 8.81 -25.47 -16.66
N ASP A 64 7.55 -25.01 -16.77
CA ASP A 64 6.55 -25.59 -17.66
C ASP A 64 7.00 -25.50 -19.13
N THR A 65 7.56 -24.35 -19.53
CA THR A 65 8.09 -24.13 -20.88
C THR A 65 9.23 -25.09 -21.18
N GLN A 66 10.19 -25.24 -20.27
CA GLN A 66 11.31 -26.19 -20.45
C GLN A 66 10.76 -27.61 -20.65
N SER A 67 9.88 -28.10 -19.78
CA SER A 67 9.31 -29.45 -19.89
C SER A 67 8.58 -29.73 -21.22
N HIS A 68 7.95 -28.71 -21.81
CA HIS A 68 7.14 -28.88 -23.02
C HIS A 68 7.96 -28.82 -24.32
N TYR A 69 9.13 -28.18 -24.31
CA TYR A 69 10.01 -28.04 -25.48
C TYR A 69 11.28 -28.90 -25.40
N THR A 70 11.67 -29.35 -24.21
CA THR A 70 12.64 -30.43 -24.02
C THR A 70 11.87 -31.70 -23.69
N PHE A 71 11.55 -32.48 -24.72
CA PHE A 71 10.94 -33.81 -24.61
C PHE A 71 11.55 -34.59 -23.44
N ASP A 72 10.70 -35.29 -22.69
CA ASP A 72 11.11 -36.15 -21.57
C ASP A 72 12.30 -37.01 -22.00
N GLU A 73 13.49 -36.75 -21.45
CA GLU A 73 14.69 -37.52 -21.73
C GLU A 73 14.70 -38.86 -20.96
N THR A 74 13.53 -39.35 -20.55
CA THR A 74 13.36 -40.73 -20.11
C THR A 74 13.17 -41.65 -21.30
N PRO A 75 14.03 -42.67 -21.51
CA PRO A 75 13.70 -43.79 -22.39
C PRO A 75 12.49 -44.59 -21.88
#